data_AF-A0A7W1XSB0-F1
#
_entry.id   AF-A0A7W1XSB0-F1
#
_cell.length_a   1.000
_cell.length_b   1.000
_cell.length_c   1.000
_cell.angle_alpha   90.00
_cell.angle_beta   90.00
_cell.angle_gamma   90.00
#
_symmetry.space_group_name_H-M   'P 1'
#
loop_
_entity.id
_entity.type
_entity.pdbx_description
1 polymer ?
#
loop_
_entity_poly.entity_id
_entity_poly.type
_entity_poly.pdbx_seq_one_letter_code
_entity_poly.pdbx_strand_id
1 'polypeptide(L)' 'MTVATNVKKCLASLKSAQASLKQLSIETGHPHAKDTFKKASDTTLRIIDRIEQRLQTLEREEPQYKGY' A
#
# COMPACT_ATOMS: atom_id res chain seq x y z
N MET A 1 -1.48 20.96 2.43
CA MET A 1 -1.21 19.53 2.14
C MET A 1 0.29 19.35 2.11
N THR A 2 0.83 18.39 2.85
CA THR A 2 2.28 18.11 2.86
C THR A 2 2.63 16.87 2.07
N VAL A 3 3.93 16.61 1.88
CA VAL A 3 4.40 15.42 1.18
C VAL A 3 3.95 14.17 1.93
N ALA A 4 4.11 14.13 3.26
CA ALA A 4 3.62 13.03 4.07
C ALA A 4 2.09 12.81 3.94
N THR A 5 1.32 13.90 3.86
CA THR A 5 -0.14 13.80 3.65
C THR A 5 -0.49 13.19 2.29
N ASN A 6 0.23 13.57 1.24
CA ASN A 6 0.02 13.01 -0.10
C ASN A 6 0.44 11.53 -0.17
N VAL A 7 1.54 11.17 0.50
CA VAL A 7 2.00 9.78 0.60
C VAL A 7 0.99 8.92 1.38
N LYS A 8 0.40 9.42 2.48
CA LYS A 8 -0.68 8.73 3.21
C LYS A 8 -1.90 8.46 2.32
N LYS A 9 -2.33 9.42 1.52
CA LYS A 9 -3.44 9.24 0.57
C LYS A 9 -3.12 8.16 -0.46
N CYS A 10 -1.90 8.19 -1.02
CA CYS A 10 -1.43 7.16 -1.95
C CYS A 10 -1.40 5.77 -1.30
N LEU A 11 -0.89 5.65 -0.08
CA LEU A 11 -0.89 4.41 0.70
C LEU A 11 -2.31 3.86 0.91
N ALA A 12 -3.29 4.71 1.19
CA ALA A 12 -4.68 4.29 1.31
C ALA A 12 -5.21 3.67 0.00
N SER A 13 -4.95 4.30 -1.14
CA SER A 13 -5.31 3.75 -2.45
C SER A 13 -4.59 2.42 -2.76
N LEU A 14 -3.31 2.31 -2.42
CA LEU A 14 -2.53 1.08 -2.61
C LEU A 14 -3.07 -0.07 -1.74
N LYS A 15 -3.42 0.20 -0.47
CA LYS A 15 -4.02 -0.80 0.43
C LYS A 15 -5.36 -1.29 -0.10
N SER A 16 -6.22 -0.39 -0.58
CA SER A 16 -7.48 -0.77 -1.22
C SER A 16 -7.24 -1.65 -2.45
N ALA A 17 -6.30 -1.27 -3.32
CA ALA A 17 -5.96 -2.07 -4.50
C ALA A 17 -5.41 -3.46 -4.13
N GLN A 18 -4.53 -3.55 -3.13
CA GLN A 18 -3.97 -4.81 -2.63
C GLN A 18 -5.07 -5.74 -2.10
N ALA A 19 -6.03 -5.20 -1.36
CA ALA A 19 -7.18 -5.93 -0.85
C ALA A 19 -8.07 -6.43 -2.00
N SER A 20 -8.36 -5.60 -3.00
CA SER A 20 -9.10 -6.00 -4.19
C SER A 20 -8.40 -7.14 -4.95
N LEU A 21 -7.09 -7.07 -5.14
CA LEU A 21 -6.31 -8.16 -5.76
C LEU A 21 -6.39 -9.45 -4.95
N LYS A 22 -6.31 -9.35 -3.63
CA LYS A 22 -6.46 -10.51 -2.74
C LYS A 22 -7.84 -11.13 -2.88
N GLN A 23 -8.89 -10.31 -2.91
CA GLN A 23 -10.27 -10.76 -3.07
C GLN A 23 -10.48 -11.46 -4.42
N LEU A 24 -10.00 -10.87 -5.52
CA LEU A 24 -10.06 -11.47 -6.86
C LEU A 24 -9.34 -12.83 -6.92
N SER A 25 -8.25 -13.01 -6.17
CA SER A 25 -7.55 -14.31 -6.07
C SER A 25 -8.37 -15.39 -5.36
N ILE A 26 -9.32 -14.99 -4.49
CA ILE A 26 -10.21 -15.89 -3.76
C ILE A 26 -11.43 -16.22 -4.61
N GLU A 27 -12.01 -15.21 -5.26
CA GLU A 27 -13.24 -15.34 -6.05
C GLU A 27 -13.03 -16.04 -7.39
N THR A 28 -11.82 -15.96 -7.96
CA THR A 28 -11.55 -16.58 -9.26
C THR A 28 -11.48 -18.11 -9.17
N GLY A 29 -12.22 -18.79 -10.04
CA GLY A 29 -12.16 -20.25 -10.21
C GLY A 29 -11.02 -20.73 -11.11
N HIS A 30 -10.34 -19.83 -11.82
CA HIS A 30 -9.27 -20.20 -12.76
C HIS A 30 -7.92 -20.28 -12.04
N PRO A 31 -7.24 -21.45 -12.00
CA PRO A 31 -6.00 -21.64 -11.22
C PRO A 31 -4.89 -20.65 -11.56
N HIS A 32 -4.71 -20.33 -12.84
CA HIS A 32 -3.71 -19.36 -13.27
C HIS A 32 -4.05 -17.92 -12.84
N ALA A 33 -5.33 -17.52 -12.90
CA ALA A 33 -5.74 -16.18 -12.51
C ALA A 33 -5.58 -15.98 -10.99
N LYS A 34 -5.86 -17.03 -10.21
CA LYS A 34 -5.63 -17.06 -8.77
C LYS A 34 -4.18 -16.76 -8.42
N ASP A 35 -3.24 -17.44 -9.07
CA ASP A 35 -1.81 -17.23 -8.85
C ASP A 35 -1.37 -15.82 -9.26
N THR A 36 -1.83 -15.33 -10.41
CA THR A 36 -1.55 -13.97 -10.89
C THR A 36 -2.03 -12.91 -9.89
N PHE A 37 -3.29 -12.96 -9.46
CA PHE A 37 -3.83 -11.99 -8.50
C PHE A 37 -3.17 -12.08 -7.13
N LYS A 38 -2.85 -13.30 -6.66
CA LYS A 38 -2.12 -13.50 -5.41
C LYS A 38 -0.72 -12.88 -5.48
N LYS A 39 0.05 -13.16 -6.54
CA LYS A 39 1.40 -12.58 -6.74
C LYS A 39 1.36 -11.06 -6.85
N ALA A 40 0.37 -10.51 -7.55
CA ALA A 40 0.17 -9.07 -7.66
C ALA A 40 -0.14 -8.45 -6.28
N SER A 41 -1.02 -9.08 -5.50
CA SER A 41 -1.34 -8.66 -4.13
C SER A 41 -0.11 -8.68 -3.22
N ASP A 42 0.67 -9.77 -3.23
CA ASP A 42 1.89 -9.91 -2.44
C ASP A 42 2.96 -8.87 -2.84
N THR A 43 3.09 -8.59 -4.13
CA THR A 43 4.00 -7.55 -4.64
C THR A 43 3.56 -6.17 -4.17
N THR A 44 2.25 -5.90 -4.21
CA THR A 44 1.69 -4.62 -3.77
C THR A 44 1.88 -4.43 -2.26
N LEU A 45 1.74 -5.49 -1.47
CA LEU A 45 2.02 -5.46 -0.02
C LEU A 45 3.47 -5.04 0.26
N ARG A 46 4.45 -5.62 -0.44
CA ARG A 46 5.87 -5.23 -0.30
C ARG A 46 6.12 -3.77 -0.68
N ILE A 47 5.40 -3.24 -1.66
CA ILE A 47 5.48 -1.82 -2.04
C ILE A 47 4.91 -0.94 -0.92
N ILE A 48 3.74 -1.33 -0.37
CA ILE A 48 3.12 -0.64 0.77
C ILE A 48 4.11 -0.56 1.93
N ASP A 49 4.70 -1.69 2.34
CA ASP A 49 5.63 -1.74 3.48
C ASP A 49 6.82 -0.77 3.29
N ARG A 50 7.40 -0.74 2.09
CA ARG A 50 8.52 0.18 1.77
C ARG A 50 8.10 1.65 1.82
N ILE A 51 6.90 1.96 1.32
CA ILE A 51 6.40 3.33 1.32
C ILE A 51 6.04 3.77 2.76
N GLU A 52 5.52 2.87 3.59
CA GLU A 52 5.27 3.14 5.01
C GLU A 52 6.56 3.45 5.78
N GLN A 53 7.64 2.71 5.52
CA GLN A 53 8.97 3.04 6.07
C GLN A 53 9.44 4.43 5.66
N ARG A 54 9.26 4.80 4.37
CA ARG A 54 9.62 6.15 3.92
C ARG A 54 8.73 7.23 4.55
N LEU A 55 7.44 6.95 4.72
CA LEU A 55 6.50 7.86 5.36
C LEU A 55 6.96 8.23 6.78
N GLN A 56 7.40 7.24 7.58
CA GLN A 56 7.92 7.51 8.93
C GLN A 56 9.09 8.51 8.93
N THR A 57 9.96 8.44 7.92
CA THR A 57 11.07 9.39 7.80
C THR A 57 10.58 10.77 7.39
N LEU A 58 9.64 10.84 6.42
CA LEU A 58 9.03 12.09 5.97
C LEU A 58 8.31 12.83 7.12
N GLU A 59 7.59 12.10 7.96
CA GLU A 59 6.93 12.67 9.14
C GLU A 59 7.95 13.28 10.11
N ARG A 60 9.10 12.64 10.34
CA ARG A 60 10.16 13.20 11.18
C ARG A 60 10.85 14.42 10.57
N GLU A 61 10.90 14.51 9.24
CA GLU A 61 11.47 15.65 8.53
C GLU A 61 10.55 16.89 8.61
N GLU A 62 9.23 16.68 8.59
CA GLU A 62 8.22 17.74 8.51
C GLU A 62 7.94 18.43 9.88
N PRO A 63 8.04 19.78 9.98
CA PRO A 63 7.89 20.52 11.26
C PRO A 63 6.57 20.27 11.98
N GLN A 64 5.49 20.12 11.22
CA GLN A 64 4.13 19.91 11.72
C GLN A 64 3.94 18.59 12.49
N TYR A 65 4.86 17.63 12.38
CA TYR A 65 4.83 16.35 13.10
C TYR A 65 5.80 16.31 14.29
N LYS A 66 6.59 17.37 14.49
CA LYS A 66 7.60 17.46 15.58
C LYS A 66 7.03 17.94 16.93
N GLY A 67 5.72 18.19 17.01
CA GLY A 67 5.05 18.85 18.14
C GLY A 67 4.14 17.96 18.99
N TYR A 68 4.36 16.64 19.02
CA TYR A 68 3.67 15.70 19.91
C TYR A 68 4.65 15.04 20.87
#